data_AF-A0A7L0DPR2-F1
#
_entry.id   AF-A0A7L0DPR2-F1
#
_cell.length_a   1.000
_cell.length_b   1.000
_cell.length_c   1.000
_cell.angle_alpha   90.00
_cell.angle_beta   90.00
_cell.angle_gamma   90.00
#
_symmetry.space_group_name_H-M   'P 1'
#
loop_
_entity.id
_entity.type
_entity.pdbx_description
1 polymer ?
#
loop_
_entity_poly.entity_id
_entity_poly.type
_entity_poly.pdbx_seq_one_letter_code
_entity_poly.pdbx_strand_id
1 'polypeptide(L)'
;ARVVEVAKRLSLRVAKGQEEEEEEEGCGRHREPLKVFCKDDGAFICAVCRESRAHRSHAVLPVEDALQEYKSQIRARLETVKEEREKLLAFRAAEMRRSW
;
A
#
# COMPACT_ATOMS: atom_id res chain seq x y z
N ALA A 1 10.64 2.47 -1.29
CA ALA A 1 9.75 2.51 -0.10
C ALA A 1 8.61 1.50 -0.28
N ARG A 2 8.62 0.39 0.49
CA ARG A 2 7.68 -0.75 0.38
C ARG A 2 6.20 -0.36 0.40
N VAL A 3 5.85 0.71 1.12
CA VAL A 3 4.49 1.25 1.22
C VAL A 3 3.93 1.82 -0.09
N VAL A 4 4.77 2.39 -0.97
CA VAL A 4 4.33 3.00 -2.24
C VAL A 4 3.89 1.93 -3.23
N GLU A 5 4.64 0.83 -3.29
CA GLU A 5 4.35 -0.31 -4.15
C GLU A 5 3.04 -1.01 -3.74
N VAL A 6 2.84 -1.20 -2.44
CA VAL A 6 1.60 -1.74 -1.88
C VAL A 6 0.40 -0.84 -2.22
N ALA A 7 0.52 0.47 -2.03
CA ALA A 7 -0.57 1.39 -2.37
C ALA A 7 -0.87 1.45 -3.86
N LYS A 8 0.14 1.36 -4.73
CA LYS A 8 -0.08 1.26 -6.18
C LYS A 8 -0.93 0.03 -6.53
N ARG A 9 -0.63 -1.12 -5.92
CA ARG A 9 -1.39 -2.36 -6.14
C ARG A 9 -2.82 -2.28 -5.59
N LEU A 10 -3.02 -1.57 -4.48
CA LEU A 10 -4.33 -1.30 -3.90
C LEU A 10 -5.16 -0.34 -4.79
N SER A 11 -4.57 0.72 -5.33
CA SER A 11 -5.24 1.69 -6.21
C SER A 11 -5.69 1.09 -7.54
N LEU A 12 -4.92 0.17 -8.12
CA LEU A 12 -5.28 -0.51 -9.38
C LEU A 12 -6.59 -1.30 -9.28
N ARG A 13 -6.96 -1.77 -8.07
CA ARG A 13 -8.24 -2.48 -7.86
C ARG A 13 -9.42 -1.54 -7.72
N VAL A 14 -9.22 -0.39 -7.06
CA VAL A 14 -10.30 0.58 -6.82
C VAL A 14 -10.68 1.34 -8.10
N ALA A 15 -9.73 1.55 -9.03
CA ALA A 15 -9.98 2.25 -10.29
C ALA A 15 -10.83 1.44 -11.30
N LYS A 16 -10.87 0.11 -11.17
CA LYS A 16 -11.69 -0.78 -12.02
C LYS A 16 -13.06 -1.00 -11.40
N GLY A 17 -13.87 0.07 -11.27
CA GLY A 17 -15.26 -0.02 -10.82
C GLY A 17 -15.97 -1.21 -11.48
N GLN A 18 -16.67 -2.02 -10.69
CA GLN A 18 -17.32 -3.24 -11.16
C GLN A 18 -18.37 -2.91 -12.23
N GLU A 19 -18.10 -3.34 -13.46
CA GLU A 19 -19.06 -3.73 -14.51
C GLU A 19 -18.23 -4.15 -15.73
N GLU A 20 -17.69 -5.38 -15.70
CA GLU A 20 -17.27 -6.17 -16.88
C GLU A 20 -16.86 -7.56 -16.37
N GLU A 21 -17.73 -8.54 -16.65
CA GLU A 21 -17.53 -10.00 -16.76
C GLU A 21 -16.32 -10.66 -16.06
N GLU A 22 -16.62 -11.51 -15.07
CA GLU A 22 -16.03 -12.83 -14.74
C GLU A 22 -14.64 -13.27 -15.25
N GLU A 23 -13.68 -12.35 -15.37
CA GLU A 23 -12.25 -12.63 -15.32
C GLU A 23 -11.64 -11.80 -14.19
N GLU A 24 -12.17 -11.97 -12.97
CA GLU A 24 -11.32 -11.77 -11.80
C GLU A 24 -10.12 -12.72 -11.99
N GLU A 25 -8.91 -12.17 -12.08
CA GLU A 25 -7.69 -12.88 -11.73
C GLU A 25 -7.78 -13.28 -10.24
N GLY A 26 -8.66 -14.23 -9.95
CA GLY A 26 -8.77 -14.89 -8.67
C GLY A 26 -7.47 -15.63 -8.39
N CYS A 27 -7.40 -16.28 -7.24
CA CYS A 27 -6.27 -17.13 -6.95
C CYS A 27 -6.12 -18.19 -8.05
N GLY A 28 -5.03 -18.17 -8.82
CA GLY A 28 -4.82 -19.15 -9.91
C GLY A 28 -4.83 -20.61 -9.46
N ARG A 29 -4.66 -20.88 -8.15
CA ARG A 29 -4.76 -22.22 -7.56
C ARG A 29 -6.17 -22.59 -7.10
N HIS A 30 -6.90 -21.66 -6.51
CA HIS A 30 -8.17 -21.95 -5.82
C HIS A 30 -9.40 -21.39 -6.56
N ARG A 31 -9.18 -20.57 -7.59
CA ARG A 31 -10.22 -19.83 -8.32
C ARG A 31 -11.15 -19.03 -7.41
N GLU A 32 -10.60 -18.56 -6.30
CA GLU A 32 -11.29 -17.74 -5.31
C GLU A 32 -10.86 -16.27 -5.38
N PRO A 33 -11.74 -15.33 -5.00
CA PRO A 33 -11.43 -13.90 -5.01
C PRO A 33 -10.29 -13.56 -4.03
N LEU A 34 -9.41 -12.65 -4.44
CA LEU A 34 -8.23 -12.23 -3.67
C LEU A 34 -8.57 -11.15 -2.62
N LYS A 35 -9.35 -11.53 -1.59
CA LYS A 35 -9.90 -10.61 -0.56
C LYS A 35 -9.02 -10.43 0.68
N VAL A 36 -7.84 -11.04 0.73
CA VAL A 36 -6.91 -10.94 1.87
C VAL A 36 -5.59 -10.38 1.39
N PHE A 37 -5.00 -9.45 2.13
CA PHE A 37 -3.65 -8.92 1.90
C PHE A 37 -2.67 -9.53 2.91
N CYS A 38 -1.63 -10.18 2.43
CA CYS A 38 -0.51 -10.63 3.24
C CYS A 38 0.55 -9.54 3.33
N LYS A 39 0.85 -9.08 4.55
CA LYS A 39 1.83 -8.00 4.81
C LYS A 39 3.26 -8.46 4.58
N ASP A 40 3.57 -9.70 4.94
CA ASP A 40 4.91 -10.28 4.82
C ASP A 40 5.32 -10.41 3.36
N ASP A 41 4.45 -11.03 2.56
CA ASP A 41 4.67 -11.24 1.13
C ASP A 41 4.33 -10.01 0.29
N GLY A 42 3.62 -9.03 0.88
CA GLY A 42 3.10 -7.88 0.17
C GLY A 42 2.17 -8.28 -0.98
N ALA A 43 1.42 -9.37 -0.85
CA ALA A 43 0.61 -9.97 -1.92
C ALA A 43 -0.87 -10.06 -1.53
N PHE A 44 -1.77 -10.11 -2.52
CA PHE A 44 -3.17 -10.42 -2.25
C PHE A 44 -3.39 -11.91 -2.46
N ILE A 45 -4.08 -12.54 -1.52
CA ILE A 45 -4.33 -13.98 -1.46
C ILE A 45 -5.83 -14.23 -1.25
N CYS A 46 -6.30 -15.43 -1.58
CA CYS A 46 -7.66 -15.85 -1.25
C CYS A 46 -7.73 -16.44 0.18
N ALA A 47 -8.96 -16.72 0.64
CA ALA A 47 -9.19 -17.29 1.97
C ALA A 47 -8.54 -18.67 2.14
N VAL A 48 -8.58 -19.52 1.11
CA VAL A 48 -7.89 -20.83 1.16
C VAL A 48 -6.37 -20.67 1.25
N CYS A 49 -5.76 -19.72 0.52
CA CYS A 49 -4.34 -19.43 0.66
C CYS A 49 -3.96 -19.00 2.07
N ARG A 50 -4.79 -18.18 2.74
CA ARG A 50 -4.57 -17.74 4.12
C ARG A 50 -4.46 -18.92 5.09
N GLU A 51 -5.32 -19.91 4.94
CA GLU A 51 -5.34 -21.12 5.78
C GLU A 51 -4.18 -22.10 5.45
N SER A 52 -3.58 -21.96 4.26
CA SER A 52 -2.47 -22.80 3.84
C SER A 52 -1.25 -22.63 4.74
N ARG A 53 -0.43 -23.69 4.86
CA ARG A 53 0.83 -23.64 5.62
C ARG A 53 1.76 -22.51 5.19
N ALA A 54 1.67 -22.07 3.94
CA ALA A 54 2.49 -21.00 3.39
C ALA A 54 2.18 -19.61 4.00
N HIS A 55 0.93 -19.34 4.37
CA HIS A 55 0.53 -18.02 4.88
C HIS A 55 -0.10 -18.04 6.28
N ARG A 56 -0.30 -19.23 6.87
CA ARG A 56 -0.97 -19.39 8.18
C ARG A 56 -0.31 -18.59 9.31
N SER A 57 1.01 -18.39 9.26
CA SER A 57 1.76 -17.61 10.25
C SER A 57 2.02 -16.16 9.84
N HIS A 58 1.61 -15.74 8.64
CA HIS A 58 1.85 -14.40 8.15
C HIS A 58 0.83 -13.41 8.73
N ALA A 59 1.25 -12.17 8.90
CA ALA A 59 0.37 -11.07 9.22
C ALA A 59 -0.50 -10.76 7.99
N VAL A 60 -1.81 -10.95 8.13
CA VAL A 60 -2.78 -10.72 7.06
C VAL A 60 -3.87 -9.76 7.51
N LEU A 61 -4.46 -9.07 6.55
CA LEU A 61 -5.62 -8.20 6.74
C LEU A 61 -6.62 -8.39 5.60
N PRO A 62 -7.92 -8.12 5.83
CA PRO A 62 -8.85 -7.81 4.74
C PRO A 62 -8.32 -6.67 3.86
N VAL A 63 -8.72 -6.65 2.59
CA VAL A 63 -8.25 -5.62 1.62
C VAL A 63 -8.65 -4.22 2.07
N GLU A 64 -9.85 -4.06 2.62
CA GLU A 64 -10.41 -2.80 3.07
C GLU A 64 -9.60 -2.21 4.24
N ASP A 65 -9.22 -3.06 5.19
CA ASP A 65 -8.38 -2.67 6.33
C ASP A 65 -6.97 -2.29 5.88
N ALA A 66 -6.38 -3.09 4.98
CA ALA A 66 -5.09 -2.79 4.39
C ALA A 66 -5.13 -1.44 3.63
N LEU A 67 -6.19 -1.18 2.85
CA LEU A 67 -6.39 0.09 2.16
C LEU A 67 -6.33 1.29 3.13
N GLN A 68 -7.06 1.22 4.24
CA GLN A 68 -7.10 2.32 5.22
C GLN A 68 -5.75 2.51 5.92
N GLU A 69 -5.12 1.41 6.33
CA GLU A 69 -3.84 1.45 7.02
C GLU A 69 -2.75 2.06 6.13
N TYR A 70 -2.58 1.54 4.91
CA TYR A 70 -1.53 2.01 4.00
C TYR A 70 -1.80 3.43 3.51
N LYS A 71 -3.05 3.82 3.27
CA LYS A 71 -3.40 5.22 2.94
C LYS A 71 -2.99 6.17 4.07
N SER A 72 -3.20 5.77 5.32
CA SER A 72 -2.82 6.56 6.49
C SER A 72 -1.31 6.65 6.66
N GLN A 73 -0.58 5.54 6.52
CA GLN A 73 0.88 5.53 6.56
C GLN A 73 1.50 6.42 5.48
N ILE A 74 0.94 6.41 4.27
CA ILE A 74 1.44 7.23 3.16
C ILE A 74 1.21 8.70 3.43
N ARG A 75 0.02 9.10 3.91
CA ARG A 75 -0.24 10.49 4.28
C ARG A 75 0.73 10.99 5.34
N ALA A 76 0.95 10.20 6.39
CA ALA A 76 1.88 10.56 7.45
C ALA A 76 3.31 10.76 6.92
N ARG A 77 3.81 9.80 6.13
CA ARG A 77 5.15 9.89 5.52
C ARG A 77 5.28 11.07 4.55
N LEU A 78 4.24 11.34 3.76
CA LEU A 78 4.21 12.47 2.85
C LEU A 78 4.32 13.79 3.61
N GLU A 79 3.63 13.91 4.74
CA GLU A 79 3.68 15.11 5.56
C GLU A 79 5.07 15.34 6.16
N THR A 80 5.69 14.29 6.72
CA THR A 80 7.07 14.37 7.21
C THR A 80 8.04 14.84 6.13
N VAL A 81 7.94 14.31 4.92
CA VAL A 81 8.82 14.70 3.80
C VAL A 81 8.59 16.16 3.39
N LYS A 82 7.35 16.65 3.43
CA LYS A 82 7.06 18.07 3.14
C LYS A 82 7.66 18.99 4.20
N GLU A 83 7.50 18.68 5.47
CA GLU A 83 8.08 19.45 6.57
C GLU A 83 9.61 19.50 6.49
N GLU A 84 10.27 18.37 6.22
CA GLU A 84 11.72 18.30 6.02
C GLU A 84 12.16 19.17 4.85
N ARG A 85 11.43 19.12 3.72
CA ARG A 85 11.70 19.97 2.56
C ARG A 85 11.58 21.45 2.90
N GLU A 86 10.54 21.85 3.64
CA GLU A 86 10.35 23.25 4.05
C GLU A 86 11.48 23.73 4.96
N LYS A 87 11.90 22.91 5.93
CA LYS A 87 13.04 23.22 6.81
C LYS A 87 14.33 23.41 6.01
N LEU A 88 14.60 22.54 5.04
CA LEU A 88 15.76 22.65 4.17
C LEU A 88 15.73 23.93 3.31
N LEU A 89 14.57 24.28 2.76
CA LEU A 89 14.41 25.51 1.99
C LEU A 89 14.60 26.76 2.85
N ALA A 90 14.05 26.78 4.06
CA ALA A 90 14.22 27.86 5.02
C ALA A 90 15.69 28.02 5.45
N PHE A 91 16.37 26.90 5.72
CA PHE A 91 17.80 26.88 6.04
C PHE A 91 18.63 27.46 4.90
N ARG A 92 18.41 27.00 3.66
CA ARG A 92 19.10 27.51 2.46
C ARG A 92 18.89 29.01 2.26
N ALA A 93 17.67 29.51 2.47
CA ALA A 93 17.36 30.93 2.37
C ALA A 93 18.00 31.77 3.50
N ALA A 94 18.18 31.19 4.68
CA ALA A 94 18.89 31.83 5.79
C ALA A 94 20.41 31.87 5.55
N GLU A 95 21.00 30.80 5.03
CA GLU A 95 22.42 30.79 4.63
C GLU A 95 22.71 31.81 3.53
N MET A 96 21.90 31.86 2.47
CA MET A 96 22.09 32.85 1.41
C MET A 96 22.04 34.29 1.94
N ARG A 97 21.23 34.60 2.95
CA ARG A 97 21.20 35.92 3.59
C ARG A 97 22.41 36.23 4.47
N ARG A 98 23.09 35.22 5.00
CA ARG A 98 24.30 35.39 5.84
C ARG A 98 25.57 35.56 5.02
N SER A 99 25.56 35.09 3.78
CA SER A 99 26.69 35.13 2.84
C SER A 99 26.77 36.43 2.01
N TRP A 100 25.94 37.43 2.32
CA TRP A 100 25.89 38.76 1.68
C TRP A 100 26.09 39.86 2.72
#